data_AF-A0A1W6K0N5-F1
#
_entry.id   AF-A0A1W6K0N5-F1
#
_cell.length_a   1.000
_cell.length_b   1.000
_cell.length_c   1.000
_cell.angle_alpha   90.00
_cell.angle_beta   90.00
_cell.angle_gamma   90.00
#
_symmetry.space_group_name_H-M   'P 1'
#
loop_
_entity.id
_entity.type
_entity.pdbx_description
1 polymer ?
#
loop_
_entity_poly.entity_id
_entity_poly.type
_entity_poly.pdbx_seq_one_letter_code
_entity_poly.pdbx_strand_id
1 'polypeptide(L)'
;MECDNIVDIDVNKLDNGQKIRILKKAIEKFGLSYVAQKLGIDRSTLYRYVAVKVKRVPDEIVSRAAEMLSVEELSDAIYGLKTIDVDPTVALSVIIKALRDDGFRNFFLTLLYQYLGDYLNTVTRTYIVNEEDLTSSPP
;
A
#
# COMPACT_ATOMS: atom_id res chain seq x y z
N MET A 1 15.56 10.61 19.75
CA MET A 1 14.79 11.70 19.12
C MET A 1 14.73 11.31 17.65
N GLU A 2 13.71 10.54 17.31
CA GLU A 2 13.56 9.87 16.02
C GLU A 2 12.87 10.87 15.10
N CYS A 3 13.55 11.29 14.04
CA CYS A 3 12.97 12.19 13.05
C CYS A 3 11.99 11.36 12.22
N ASP A 4 10.70 11.51 12.52
CA ASP A 4 9.63 11.09 11.62
C ASP A 4 9.93 11.66 10.23
N ASN A 5 10.17 10.77 9.27
CA ASN A 5 10.28 11.14 7.86
C ASN A 5 8.90 11.62 7.40
N ILE A 6 8.64 12.92 7.55
CA ILE A 6 7.50 13.58 6.93
C ILE A 6 7.76 13.54 5.43
N VAL A 7 7.14 12.58 4.76
CA VAL A 7 6.97 12.62 3.32
C VAL A 7 6.07 13.82 3.04
N ASP A 8 6.67 14.95 2.69
CA ASP A 8 5.95 16.17 2.34
C ASP A 8 5.28 15.97 0.97
N ILE A 9 4.01 15.55 1.00
CA ILE A 9 3.23 15.35 -0.21
C ILE A 9 2.72 16.69 -0.70
N ASP A 10 3.14 17.09 -1.89
CA ASP A 10 2.62 18.27 -2.57
C ASP A 10 1.18 18.04 -3.05
N VAL A 11 0.24 18.41 -2.20
CA VAL A 11 -1.20 18.21 -2.36
C VAL A 11 -1.75 18.95 -3.59
N ASN A 12 -1.05 19.97 -4.08
CA ASN A 12 -1.43 20.72 -5.27
C ASN A 12 -1.30 19.88 -6.55
N LYS A 13 -0.42 18.88 -6.56
CA LYS A 13 -0.21 17.97 -7.69
C LYS A 13 -1.21 16.82 -7.75
N LEU A 14 -2.06 16.67 -6.74
CA LEU A 14 -3.06 15.60 -6.69
C LEU A 14 -4.30 15.93 -7.52
N ASP A 15 -4.81 14.93 -8.25
CA ASP A 15 -6.11 15.02 -8.89
C ASP A 15 -7.25 14.97 -7.85
N ASN A 16 -8.46 15.42 -8.23
CA ASN A 16 -9.58 15.47 -7.30
C ASN A 16 -10.01 14.08 -6.79
N GLY A 17 -9.80 13.02 -7.57
CA GLY A 17 -10.04 11.65 -7.15
C GLY A 17 -9.05 11.19 -6.08
N GLN A 18 -7.76 11.50 -6.23
CA GLN A 18 -6.73 11.28 -5.20
C GLN A 18 -7.07 11.99 -3.90
N LYS A 19 -7.46 13.27 -3.99
CA LYS A 19 -7.90 14.06 -2.84
C LYS A 19 -9.08 13.43 -2.10
N ILE A 20 -10.05 12.91 -2.84
CA ILE A 20 -11.21 12.19 -2.26
C ILE A 20 -10.77 10.87 -1.61
N ARG A 21 -9.83 10.12 -2.21
CA ARG A 21 -9.33 8.86 -1.64
C ARG A 21 -8.62 9.08 -0.31
N ILE A 22 -7.84 10.16 -0.17
CA ILE A 22 -7.21 10.55 1.10
C ILE A 22 -8.30 10.75 2.18
N LEU A 23 -9.34 11.52 1.87
CA LEU A 23 -10.45 11.74 2.81
C LEU A 23 -11.18 10.44 3.18
N LYS A 24 -11.42 9.56 2.20
CA LYS A 24 -12.06 8.26 2.44
C LYS A 24 -11.21 7.38 3.36
N LYS A 25 -9.90 7.29 3.11
CA LYS A 25 -8.98 6.50 3.94
C LYS A 25 -8.94 7.00 5.38
N ALA A 26 -8.90 8.32 5.59
CA ALA A 26 -8.98 8.91 6.92
C ALA A 26 -10.31 8.57 7.62
N ILE A 27 -11.43 8.62 6.90
CA ILE A 27 -12.77 8.27 7.45
C ILE A 27 -12.87 6.78 7.78
N GLU A 28 -12.32 5.89 6.95
CA GLU A 28 -12.30 4.44 7.19
C GLU A 28 -11.55 4.11 8.49
N LYS A 29 -10.43 4.80 8.75
CA LYS A 29 -9.59 4.56 9.93
C LYS A 29 -10.15 5.15 11.22
N PHE A 30 -10.58 6.41 11.18
CA PHE A 30 -10.93 7.16 12.40
C PHE A 30 -12.42 7.43 12.57
N GLY A 31 -13.22 7.18 11.54
CA GLY A 31 -14.64 7.47 11.52
C GLY A 31 -14.98 8.91 11.13
N LEU A 32 -16.13 9.07 10.46
CA LEU A 32 -16.57 10.35 9.88
C LEU A 32 -16.63 11.50 10.89
N SER A 33 -17.15 11.25 12.09
CA SER A 33 -17.33 12.28 13.12
C SER A 33 -16.00 12.82 13.63
N TYR A 34 -15.03 11.93 13.88
CA TYR A 34 -13.73 12.30 14.38
C TYR A 34 -12.94 13.09 13.32
N VAL A 35 -12.95 12.61 12.07
CA VAL A 35 -12.28 13.30 10.96
C VAL A 35 -12.87 14.68 10.73
N ALA A 36 -14.20 14.83 10.73
CA ALA A 36 -14.85 16.14 10.58
C ALA A 36 -14.41 17.12 11.68
N GLN A 37 -14.40 16.68 12.95
CA GLN A 37 -13.93 17.48 14.08
C GLN A 37 -12.45 17.85 13.91
N LYS A 38 -11.59 16.90 13.56
CA LYS A 38 -10.15 17.10 13.41
C LYS A 38 -9.81 18.03 12.24
N LEU A 39 -10.61 18.04 11.19
CA LEU A 39 -10.49 18.94 10.03
C LEU A 39 -11.15 20.31 10.27
N GLY A 40 -11.91 20.49 11.36
CA GLY A 40 -12.60 21.74 11.67
C GLY A 40 -13.76 22.06 10.72
N ILE A 41 -14.40 21.03 10.16
CA ILE A 41 -15.54 21.17 9.23
C ILE A 41 -16.74 20.38 9.72
N ASP A 42 -17.93 20.77 9.25
CA ASP A 42 -19.16 20.02 9.56
C ASP A 42 -19.16 18.64 8.88
N ARG A 43 -19.77 17.65 9.54
CA ARG A 43 -19.91 16.28 9.03
C ARG A 43 -20.60 16.22 7.67
N SER A 44 -21.61 17.05 7.43
CA SER A 44 -22.30 17.12 6.14
C SER A 44 -21.39 17.67 5.05
N THR A 45 -20.47 18.58 5.38
CA THR A 45 -19.48 19.11 4.44
C THR A 45 -18.46 18.04 4.06
N LEU A 46 -17.92 17.32 5.05
CA LEU A 46 -17.03 16.18 4.79
C LEU A 46 -17.74 15.10 3.95
N TYR A 47 -18.99 14.78 4.30
CA TYR A 47 -19.79 13.81 3.55
C TYR A 47 -20.01 14.24 2.10
N ARG A 48 -20.31 15.52 1.86
CA ARG A 48 -20.47 16.07 0.50
C ARG A 48 -19.20 15.93 -0.34
N TYR A 49 -18.02 16.16 0.25
CA TYR A 49 -16.73 15.97 -0.44
C TYR A 49 -16.54 14.52 -0.90
N VAL A 50 -16.76 13.54 -0.02
CA VAL A 50 -16.51 12.12 -0.35
C VAL A 50 -17.60 11.49 -1.22
N ALA A 51 -18.83 12.02 -1.18
CA ALA A 51 -19.94 11.58 -2.02
C ALA A 51 -19.90 12.15 -3.45
N VAL A 52 -18.82 12.85 -3.83
CA VAL A 52 -18.63 13.50 -5.15
C VAL A 52 -19.76 14.48 -5.49
N LYS A 53 -20.43 15.04 -4.46
CA LYS A 53 -21.50 16.04 -4.64
C LYS A 53 -20.96 17.46 -4.79
N VAL A 54 -19.65 17.64 -4.76
CA VAL A 54 -18.95 18.94 -4.85
C VAL A 54 -17.82 18.83 -5.88
N LYS A 55 -17.61 19.90 -6.65
CA LYS A 55 -16.62 19.95 -7.75
C LYS A 55 -15.16 19.88 -7.29
N ARG A 56 -14.81 20.37 -6.09
CA ARG A 56 -13.42 20.47 -5.63
C ARG A 56 -13.34 20.48 -4.10
N VAL A 57 -12.37 19.74 -3.56
CA VAL A 57 -11.99 19.79 -2.15
C VAL A 57 -10.87 20.82 -1.96
N PRO A 58 -10.94 21.72 -0.95
CA PRO A 58 -9.86 22.65 -0.65
C PRO A 58 -8.56 21.93 -0.26
N ASP A 59 -7.42 22.43 -0.72
CA ASP A 59 -6.12 21.77 -0.53
C ASP A 59 -5.73 21.68 0.95
N GLU A 60 -6.00 22.70 1.76
CA GLU A 60 -5.77 22.70 3.21
C GLU A 60 -6.50 21.54 3.93
N ILE A 61 -7.74 21.24 3.50
CA ILE A 61 -8.52 20.14 4.07
C ILE A 61 -7.88 18.78 3.73
N VAL A 62 -7.32 18.67 2.52
CA VAL A 62 -6.63 17.45 2.09
C VAL A 62 -5.29 17.32 2.81
N SER A 63 -4.52 18.39 2.96
CA SER A 63 -3.25 18.39 3.72
C SER A 63 -3.46 17.88 5.14
N ARG A 64 -4.43 18.46 5.86
CA ARG A 64 -4.75 18.06 7.23
C ARG A 64 -5.26 16.63 7.34
N ALA A 65 -5.96 16.13 6.32
CA ALA A 65 -6.39 14.73 6.28
C ALA A 65 -5.21 13.79 5.98
N ALA A 66 -4.26 14.20 5.14
CA ALA A 66 -3.05 13.45 4.84
C ALA A 66 -2.15 13.32 6.08
N GLU A 67 -2.03 14.38 6.88
CA GLU A 67 -1.30 14.38 8.17
C GLU A 67 -1.88 13.39 9.20
N MET A 68 -3.13 12.94 9.02
CA MET A 68 -3.74 11.93 9.90
C MET A 68 -3.35 10.49 9.52
N LEU A 69 -2.77 10.28 8.34
CA LEU A 69 -2.45 8.97 7.79
C LEU A 69 -0.96 8.67 7.90
N SER A 70 -0.61 7.39 8.03
CA SER A 70 0.78 6.96 7.87
C SER A 70 1.23 7.13 6.42
N VAL A 71 2.54 7.11 6.18
CA VAL A 71 3.12 7.20 4.83
C VAL A 71 2.58 6.08 3.93
N GLU A 72 2.43 4.87 4.46
CA GLU A 72 1.89 3.71 3.73
C GLU A 72 0.41 3.91 3.37
N GLU A 73 -0.39 4.39 4.31
CA GLU A 73 -1.82 4.64 4.11
C GLU A 73 -2.07 5.77 3.11
N LEU A 74 -1.23 6.80 3.16
CA LEU A 74 -1.28 7.93 2.26
C LEU A 74 -0.82 7.52 0.85
N SER A 75 0.23 6.71 0.75
CA SER A 75 0.66 6.09 -0.51
C SER A 75 -0.43 5.22 -1.12
N ASP A 76 -1.09 4.38 -0.32
CA ASP A 76 -2.24 3.59 -0.75
C ASP A 76 -3.42 4.46 -1.18
N ALA A 77 -3.74 5.53 -0.45
CA ALA A 77 -4.82 6.43 -0.84
C ALA A 77 -4.55 7.16 -2.18
N ILE A 78 -3.31 7.61 -2.40
CA ILE A 78 -2.95 8.40 -3.58
C ILE A 78 -2.75 7.50 -4.80
N TYR A 79 -1.97 6.45 -4.63
CA TYR A 79 -1.50 5.61 -5.72
C TYR A 79 -2.30 4.32 -5.85
N GLY A 80 -3.05 3.91 -4.81
CA GLY A 80 -3.84 2.67 -4.74
C GLY A 80 -2.94 1.48 -5.02
N LEU A 81 -2.35 0.85 -3.98
CA LEU A 81 -1.44 -0.31 -4.12
C LEU A 81 -0.86 -0.39 -5.53
N LYS A 82 0.10 0.47 -5.87
CA LYS A 82 0.49 0.70 -7.27
C LYS A 82 1.08 -0.59 -7.85
N THR A 83 0.23 -1.51 -8.30
CA THR A 83 0.55 -2.47 -9.34
C THR A 83 0.68 -1.61 -10.59
N ILE A 84 1.89 -1.10 -10.82
CA ILE A 84 2.31 -0.85 -12.18
C ILE A 84 1.96 -2.15 -12.91
N ASP A 85 1.25 -2.08 -14.02
CA ASP A 85 0.98 -3.28 -14.81
C ASP A 85 2.34 -3.85 -15.20
N VAL A 86 2.77 -4.89 -14.49
CA VAL A 86 4.07 -5.50 -14.70
C VAL A 86 3.85 -6.44 -15.87
N ASP A 87 4.11 -5.93 -17.07
CA ASP A 87 4.11 -6.80 -18.23
C ASP A 87 5.21 -7.88 -18.08
N PRO A 88 5.08 -9.01 -18.79
CA PRO A 88 6.04 -10.12 -18.67
C PRO A 88 7.50 -9.71 -18.92
N THR A 89 7.75 -8.69 -19.73
CA THR A 89 9.09 -8.17 -20.02
C THR A 89 9.68 -7.47 -18.81
N VAL A 90 8.88 -6.64 -18.13
CA VAL A 90 9.31 -5.97 -16.90
C VAL A 90 9.57 -6.99 -15.80
N ALA A 91 8.68 -7.98 -15.63
CA ALA A 91 8.90 -9.07 -14.68
C ALA A 91 10.21 -9.82 -14.96
N LEU A 92 10.44 -10.19 -16.23
CA LEU A 92 11.65 -10.87 -16.64
C LEU A 92 12.91 -10.02 -16.42
N SER A 93 12.83 -8.70 -16.63
CA SER A 93 13.95 -7.78 -16.40
C SER A 93 14.40 -7.75 -14.93
N VAL A 94 13.45 -7.81 -14.00
CA VAL A 94 13.72 -7.87 -12.55
C VAL A 94 14.41 -9.18 -12.20
N ILE A 95 13.95 -10.31 -12.77
CA ILE A 95 14.56 -11.63 -12.58
C ILE A 95 16.01 -11.62 -13.12
N ILE A 96 16.22 -11.13 -14.34
CA ILE A 96 17.55 -11.05 -14.95
C ILE A 96 18.48 -10.17 -14.12
N LYS A 97 17.98 -9.05 -13.59
CA LYS A 97 18.76 -8.16 -12.72
C LYS A 97 19.17 -8.87 -11.43
N ALA A 98 18.28 -9.61 -10.78
CA ALA A 98 18.61 -10.43 -9.61
C ALA A 98 19.62 -11.54 -9.91
N LEU A 99 19.58 -12.14 -11.10
CA LEU A 99 20.58 -13.14 -11.50
C LEU A 99 21.98 -12.54 -11.69
N ARG A 100 22.06 -11.29 -12.15
CA ARG A 100 23.33 -10.65 -12.54
C ARG A 100 23.96 -9.77 -11.47
N ASP A 101 23.19 -9.36 -10.47
CA ASP A 101 23.62 -8.41 -9.45
C ASP A 101 23.31 -8.97 -8.06
N ASP A 102 24.36 -9.38 -7.35
CA ASP A 102 24.26 -10.00 -6.04
C ASP A 102 23.69 -9.05 -4.98
N GLY A 103 23.98 -7.76 -5.08
CA GLY A 103 23.47 -6.74 -4.17
C GLY A 103 21.97 -6.53 -4.35
N PHE A 104 21.53 -6.41 -5.61
CA PHE A 104 20.11 -6.33 -5.94
C PHE A 104 19.37 -7.63 -5.57
N ARG A 105 19.99 -8.80 -5.79
CA ARG A 105 19.41 -10.10 -5.44
C ARG A 105 19.09 -10.20 -3.96
N ASN A 106 20.07 -9.90 -3.11
CA ASN A 106 19.91 -10.00 -1.66
C ASN A 106 18.81 -9.06 -1.17
N PHE A 107 18.81 -7.82 -1.67
CA PHE A 107 17.75 -6.86 -1.39
C PHE A 107 16.36 -7.37 -1.84
N PHE A 108 16.24 -7.83 -3.08
CA PHE A 108 14.99 -8.34 -3.64
C PHE A 108 14.45 -9.55 -2.87
N LEU A 109 15.32 -10.49 -2.49
CA LEU A 109 14.95 -11.65 -1.68
C LEU A 109 14.48 -11.24 -0.28
N THR A 110 15.13 -10.27 0.37
CA THR A 110 14.66 -9.74 1.66
C THR A 110 13.25 -9.17 1.55
N LEU A 111 12.96 -8.41 0.48
CA LEU A 111 11.61 -7.92 0.22
C LEU A 111 10.60 -9.06 0.01
N LEU A 112 10.96 -10.09 -0.78
CA LEU A 112 10.08 -11.25 -0.97
C LEU A 112 9.80 -11.97 0.34
N TYR A 113 10.80 -12.17 1.20
CA TYR A 113 10.57 -12.79 2.51
C TYR A 113 9.72 -11.91 3.42
N GLN A 114 9.95 -10.60 3.45
CA GLN A 114 9.23 -9.68 4.32
C GLN A 114 7.76 -9.51 3.92
N TYR A 115 7.46 -9.48 2.63
CA TYR A 115 6.12 -9.16 2.12
C TYR A 115 5.35 -10.37 1.56
N LEU A 116 6.05 -11.44 1.17
CA LEU A 116 5.47 -12.66 0.60
C LEU A 116 5.85 -13.93 1.39
N GLY A 117 6.62 -13.81 2.47
CA GLY A 117 7.17 -14.96 3.21
C GLY A 117 6.10 -15.95 3.70
N ASP A 118 5.01 -15.46 4.28
CA ASP A 118 3.92 -16.33 4.79
C ASP A 118 3.24 -17.10 3.66
N TYR A 119 3.10 -16.48 2.48
CA TYR A 119 2.52 -17.09 1.29
C TYR A 119 3.47 -18.13 0.65
N LEU A 120 4.76 -17.82 0.54
CA LEU A 120 5.76 -18.74 0.02
C LEU A 120 5.94 -19.98 0.92
N ASN A 121 5.91 -19.78 2.24
CA ASN A 121 6.03 -20.86 3.22
C ASN A 121 4.82 -21.80 3.24
N THR A 122 3.61 -21.30 2.91
CA THR A 122 2.41 -22.15 2.79
C THR A 122 2.41 -22.94 1.48
N VAL A 123 2.78 -22.32 0.35
CA VAL A 123 2.80 -23.00 -0.95
C VAL A 123 3.92 -24.05 -1.03
N THR A 124 5.09 -23.76 -0.43
CA THR A 124 6.25 -24.68 -0.45
C THR A 124 6.08 -25.88 0.51
N ARG A 125 5.15 -25.81 1.48
CA ARG A 125 4.78 -26.96 2.33
C ARG A 125 3.81 -27.93 1.67
N THR A 126 3.32 -27.64 0.47
CA THR A 126 2.59 -28.64 -0.34
C THR A 126 3.62 -29.59 -0.95
N TYR A 127 4.21 -30.45 -0.11
CA TYR A 127 4.88 -31.65 -0.57
C TYR A 127 3.85 -32.43 -1.38
N ILE A 128 4.07 -32.56 -2.69
CA ILE A 128 3.46 -33.62 -3.46
C ILE A 128 4.11 -34.90 -2.93
N VAL A 129 3.45 -35.55 -1.98
CA VAL A 129 3.83 -36.90 -1.55
C VAL A 129 3.59 -37.80 -2.75
N ASN A 130 4.67 -38.20 -3.43
CA ASN A 130 4.61 -39.29 -4.37
C ASN A 130 4.66 -40.61 -3.59
N GLU A 131 3.96 -41.64 -4.08
CA GLU A 131 3.83 -42.94 -3.39
C GLU A 131 5.17 -43.61 -3.05
N GLU A 132 6.26 -43.17 -3.67
CA GLU A 132 7.64 -43.63 -3.43
C GLU A 132 8.17 -43.25 -2.03
N ASP A 133 7.63 -42.22 -1.37
CA ASP A 133 8.03 -41.81 -0.02
C ASP A 133 7.42 -42.68 1.09
N LEU A 134 6.48 -43.59 0.78
CA LEU A 134 5.84 -44.48 1.75
C LEU A 134 6.60 -45.80 1.98
N THR A 135 7.64 -46.09 1.20
CA THR A 135 8.38 -47.36 1.28
C THR A 135 9.87 -47.18 1.49
N SER A 136 10.27 -46.47 2.54
CA SER A 136 11.61 -46.64 3.09
C SER A 136 11.61 -46.49 4.61
N SER A 137 11.05 -47.50 5.28
CA SER A 137 11.50 -47.82 6.63
C SER A 137 12.61 -48.87 6.51
N PRO A 138 13.89 -48.54 6.75
CA PRO A 138 14.91 -49.56 6.99
C PRO A 138 14.86 -50.01 8.48
N PRO A 139 15.47 -51.15 8.79
CA PRO A 139 14.88 -52.32 9.46
C PRO A 139 14.56 -52.18 10.96
#